data_AF-A0A9E2EAK9-F1
#
_entry.id   AF-A0A9E2EAK9-F1
#
_cell.length_a   1.000
_cell.length_b   1.000
_cell.length_c   1.000
_cell.angle_alpha   90.00
_cell.angle_beta   90.00
_cell.angle_gamma   90.00
#
_symmetry.space_group_name_H-M   'P 1'
#
loop_
_entity.id
_entity.type
_entity.pdbx_description
1 polymer ?
#
loop_
_entity_poly.entity_id
_entity_poly.type
_entity_poly.pdbx_seq_one_letter_code
_entity_poly.pdbx_strand_id
1 'polypeptide(L)' 'MTKVAVTSRSFSRHPVLRAALLERYDNVTFNDDGKKITGADLLAYLDGHDKAITALEIIDHALLQALPGL' A
#
# COMPACT_ATOMS: atom_id res chain seq x y z
N MET A 1 12.52 -9.01 5.78
CA MET A 1 11.08 -9.08 6.07
C MET A 1 10.36 -8.29 5.00
N THR A 2 9.33 -8.87 4.40
CA THR A 2 8.53 -8.22 3.34
C THR A 2 7.69 -7.09 3.92
N LYS A 3 7.83 -5.89 3.38
CA LYS A 3 7.05 -4.69 3.74
C LYS A 3 5.88 -4.52 2.77
N VAL A 4 4.68 -4.37 3.31
CA VAL A 4 3.45 -4.26 2.52
C VAL A 4 2.79 -2.92 2.77
N ALA A 5 2.56 -2.13 1.71
CA ALA A 5 1.75 -0.92 1.77
C ALA A 5 0.30 -1.24 1.38
N VAL A 6 -0.67 -0.76 2.15
CA VAL A 6 -2.10 -0.86 1.83
C VAL A 6 -2.63 0.55 1.63
N THR A 7 -2.87 0.94 0.37
CA THR A 7 -3.44 2.26 0.01
C THR A 7 -4.96 2.25 0.07
N SER A 8 -5.58 1.07 -0.14
CA SER A 8 -7.02 0.89 -0.13
C SER A 8 -7.65 1.20 1.22
N ARG A 9 -8.43 2.28 1.27
CA ARG A 9 -9.16 2.75 2.46
C ARG A 9 -10.15 1.70 3.00
N SER A 10 -10.83 0.99 2.10
CA SER A 10 -11.78 -0.06 2.50
C SER A 10 -11.05 -1.28 3.05
N PHE A 11 -9.93 -1.69 2.44
CA PHE A 11 -9.11 -2.79 2.96
C PHE A 11 -8.54 -2.44 4.35
N SER A 12 -7.93 -1.25 4.50
CA SER A 12 -7.33 -0.81 5.77
C SER A 12 -8.32 -0.85 6.94
N ARG A 13 -9.60 -0.55 6.67
CA ARG A 13 -10.68 -0.57 7.67
C ARG A 13 -11.38 -1.93 7.83
N HIS A 14 -11.11 -2.90 6.96
CA HIS A 14 -11.81 -4.18 6.97
C HIS A 14 -11.15 -5.16 7.97
N PRO A 15 -11.77 -5.45 9.13
CA PRO A 15 -11.10 -6.17 10.21
C PRO A 15 -10.62 -7.58 9.80
N VAL A 16 -11.42 -8.32 9.04
CA VAL A 16 -11.05 -9.67 8.56
C VAL A 16 -9.84 -9.65 7.63
N LEU A 17 -9.82 -8.74 6.64
CA LEU A 17 -8.70 -8.64 5.69
C LEU A 17 -7.43 -8.15 6.38
N ARG A 18 -7.57 -7.21 7.31
CA ARG A 18 -6.46 -6.69 8.11
C ARG A 18 -5.82 -7.80 8.95
N ALA A 19 -6.64 -8.58 9.65
CA ALA A 19 -6.17 -9.73 10.44
C ALA A 19 -5.47 -10.77 9.57
N ALA A 20 -6.10 -11.18 8.46
CA ALA A 20 -5.52 -12.17 7.54
C ALA A 20 -4.20 -11.71 6.91
N LEU A 21 -4.02 -10.40 6.70
CA LEU A 21 -2.77 -9.84 6.19
C LEU A 21 -1.67 -9.84 7.25
N LEU A 22 -2.01 -9.45 8.48
CA LEU A 22 -1.10 -9.45 9.62
C LEU A 22 -0.68 -10.85 10.08
N GLU A 23 -1.49 -11.88 9.81
CA GLU A 23 -1.10 -13.29 9.99
C GLU A 23 0.05 -13.73 9.04
N ARG A 24 0.26 -13.00 7.94
CA ARG A 24 1.22 -13.37 6.89
C ARG A 24 2.43 -12.45 6.82
N TYR A 25 2.28 -11.19 7.23
CA TYR A 25 3.30 -10.16 7.10
C TYR A 25 3.38 -9.34 8.38
N ASP A 26 4.59 -9.27 8.94
CA ASP A 26 4.85 -8.52 10.18
C ASP A 26 5.01 -7.02 9.96
N ASN A 27 5.24 -6.58 8.71
CA ASN A 27 5.51 -5.19 8.38
C ASN A 27 4.50 -4.66 7.36
N VAL A 28 3.40 -4.13 7.85
CA VAL A 28 2.28 -3.64 7.03
C VAL A 28 1.93 -2.20 7.40
N THR A 29 1.91 -1.33 6.39
CA THR A 29 1.49 0.08 6.51
C THR A 29 0.08 0.24 5.96
N PHE A 30 -0.89 0.48 6.83
CA PHE A 30 -2.29 0.69 6.44
C PHE A 30 -2.63 2.18 6.30
N ASN A 31 -3.49 2.51 5.33
CA ASN A 31 -4.08 3.83 5.18
C ASN A 31 -5.19 4.05 6.22
N ASP A 32 -4.79 4.13 7.49
CA ASP A 32 -5.70 4.28 8.64
C ASP A 32 -6.40 5.63 8.67
N ASP A 33 -5.77 6.66 8.11
CA ASP A 33 -6.36 8.00 7.92
C ASP A 33 -7.43 8.04 6.82
N GLY A 34 -7.56 6.97 6.01
CA GLY A 34 -8.54 6.91 4.93
C GLY A 34 -8.32 7.97 3.86
N LYS A 35 -7.08 8.41 3.64
CA LYS A 35 -6.74 9.47 2.69
C LYS A 35 -6.86 8.98 1.24
N LYS A 36 -7.22 9.87 0.33
CA LYS A 36 -7.05 9.63 -1.10
C LYS A 36 -5.58 9.90 -1.44
N ILE A 37 -4.81 8.85 -1.66
CA ILE A 37 -3.36 8.93 -1.91
C ILE A 37 -3.13 8.95 -3.43
N THR A 38 -2.49 9.99 -3.97
CA THR A 38 -2.34 10.15 -5.42
C THR A 38 -1.04 10.87 -5.78
N GLY A 39 -0.55 10.68 -7.00
CA GLY A 39 0.61 11.43 -7.51
C GLY A 39 1.86 11.23 -6.65
N ALA A 40 2.51 12.33 -6.28
CA ALA A 40 3.73 12.28 -5.46
C ALA A 40 3.49 11.66 -4.07
N ASP A 41 2.32 11.85 -3.47
CA ASP A 41 1.99 11.24 -2.18
C ASP A 41 1.90 9.71 -2.30
N LEU A 42 1.44 9.20 -3.44
CA LEU A 42 1.41 7.76 -3.71
C LEU A 42 2.81 7.19 -3.87
N LEU A 43 3.67 7.87 -4.61
CA LEU A 43 5.08 7.49 -4.73
C LEU A 43 5.74 7.43 -3.34
N ALA A 44 5.60 8.49 -2.54
CA ALA A 44 6.18 8.55 -1.20
C ALA A 44 5.59 7.50 -0.24
N TYR A 45 4.30 7.18 -0.37
CA TYR A 45 3.63 6.17 0.46
C TYR A 45 4.09 4.75 0.12
N LEU A 46 4.36 4.47 -1.15
CA LEU A 46 4.80 3.16 -1.62
C LEU A 46 6.32 2.96 -1.53
N ASP A 47 7.09 4.03 -1.47
CA ASP A 47 8.56 3.96 -1.41
C ASP A 47 9.05 3.08 -0.25
N GLY A 48 10.08 2.29 -0.55
CA GLY A 48 10.67 1.34 0.39
C GLY A 48 9.80 0.14 0.79
N HIS A 49 8.64 -0.09 0.15
CA HIS A 49 7.82 -1.30 0.31
C HIS A 49 8.08 -2.31 -0.81
N ASP A 50 7.90 -3.60 -0.49
CA ASP A 50 8.10 -4.71 -1.44
C ASP A 50 6.81 -5.15 -2.13
N LYS A 51 5.64 -4.73 -1.59
CA LYS A 51 4.29 -5.10 -2.07
C LYS A 51 3.30 -3.98 -1.80
N ALA A 52 2.32 -3.84 -2.68
CA ALA A 52 1.20 -2.92 -2.51
C ALA A 52 -0.15 -3.63 -2.66
N ILE A 53 -1.10 -3.27 -1.79
CA ILE A 53 -2.53 -3.55 -1.95
C ILE A 53 -3.21 -2.22 -2.28
N THR A 54 -3.69 -2.10 -3.51
CA THR A 54 -4.27 -0.87 -4.05
C THR A 54 -5.77 -0.99 -4.32
N ALA A 55 -6.42 0.15 -4.59
CA ALA A 55 -7.82 0.21 -5.00
C ALA A 55 -8.02 1.13 -6.21
N LEU A 56 -8.04 2.46 -5.98
CA LEU A 56 -8.34 3.44 -7.03
C LEU A 56 -7.11 4.25 -7.44
N GLU A 57 -5.95 3.91 -6.88
CA GLU A 57 -4.69 4.56 -7.15
C GLU A 57 -4.24 4.26 -8.59
N ILE A 58 -3.73 5.28 -9.28
CA ILE A 58 -3.19 5.13 -10.64
C ILE A 58 -1.80 4.50 -10.53
N ILE A 59 -1.67 3.25 -10.98
CA ILE A 59 -0.40 2.54 -11.08
C ILE A 59 0.03 2.55 -12.54
N ASP A 60 0.81 3.57 -12.91
CA ASP A 60 1.30 3.74 -14.28
C ASP A 60 2.79 3.40 -14.41
N HIS A 61 3.29 3.49 -15.64
CA HIS A 61 4.69 3.21 -15.94
C HIS A 61 5.65 4.15 -15.19
N ALA A 62 5.31 5.43 -15.07
CA ALA A 62 6.19 6.39 -14.41
C ALA A 62 6.35 6.07 -12.92
N LEU A 63 5.26 5.69 -12.24
CA LEU A 63 5.27 5.25 -10.86
C LEU A 63 6.11 3.98 -10.67
N LEU A 64 5.90 2.95 -11.49
CA LEU A 64 6.63 1.68 -11.37
C LEU A 64 8.12 1.84 -11.69
N GLN A 65 8.49 2.69 -12.65
CA GLN A 65 9.90 3.01 -12.91
C GLN A 65 10.58 3.69 -11.74
N ALA A 66 9.84 4.53 -10.99
CA ALA A 66 10.36 5.17 -9.79
C ALA A 66 10.46 4.22 -8.58
N LEU A 67 9.79 3.06 -8.63
CA LEU A 67 9.73 2.07 -7.55
C LEU A 67 10.17 0.69 -8.05
N PRO A 68 11.44 0.51 -8.48
CA PRO A 68 11.89 -0.75 -9.09
C PRO A 68 11.91 -1.96 -8.13
N GLY A 69 11.78 -1.71 -6.82
CA GLY A 69 11.69 -2.75 -5.79
C GLY A 69 10.26 -3.13 -5.39
N LEU A 70 9.25 -2.42 -5.93
CA LEU A 70 7.84 -2.72 -5.72
C LEU A 70 7.34 -3.75 -6.76
#